data_AF-A0A453AYI4-F1
#
_entry.id   AF-A0A453AYI4-F1
#
_cell.length_a   1.000
_cell.length_b   1.000
_cell.length_c   1.000
_cell.angle_alpha   90.00
_cell.angle_beta   90.00
_cell.angle_gamma   90.00
#
_symmetry.space_group_name_H-M   'P 1'
#
loop_
_entity.id
_entity.type
_entity.pdbx_description
1 polymer ?
#
loop_
_entity_poly.entity_id
_entity_poly.type
_entity_poly.pdbx_seq_one_letter_code
_entity_poly.pdbx_strand_id
1 'polypeptide(L)'
;MDLHQPVMTAVDLGCSSGKNTLFFVSKVIKVLGHDSDEKSRCNPVELQFFLNGLPGNNFNHVFRSLERFKESITARHKENTPLPPFYIAGLPGSYYTRLFPRQSCHLFHSSFCLHWRSRVPKLCREHLHSCMSSTWS
;
A
#
# COMPACT_ATOMS: atom_id res chain seq x y z
N MET A 1 29.36 16.00 1.73
CA MET A 1 28.20 16.02 0.82
C MET A 1 27.35 14.84 1.22
N ASP A 2 26.19 15.09 1.82
CA ASP A 2 25.29 14.04 2.30
C ASP A 2 24.81 13.21 1.12
N LEU A 3 25.39 12.02 0.94
CA LEU A 3 24.84 11.03 0.04
C LEU A 3 23.63 10.41 0.76
N HIS A 4 22.52 11.14 0.82
CA HIS A 4 21.26 10.55 1.26
C HIS A 4 21.00 9.36 0.32
N GLN A 5 20.90 8.17 0.91
CA GLN A 5 20.38 7.01 0.20
C GLN A 5 19.02 7.40 -0.40
N PRO A 6 18.81 7.23 -1.72
CA PRO A 6 17.53 7.57 -2.32
C PRO A 6 16.46 6.62 -1.79
N VAL A 7 15.47 7.16 -1.08
CA VAL A 7 14.32 6.40 -0.58
C VAL A 7 13.19 6.44 -1.60
N MET A 8 12.76 5.28 -2.09
CA MET A 8 11.55 5.16 -2.90
C MET A 8 10.35 4.79 -2.02
N THR A 9 9.51 5.79 -1.77
CA THR A 9 8.20 5.61 -1.13
C THR A 9 7.12 5.16 -2.11
N ALA A 10 6.56 3.97 -1.88
CA ALA A 10 5.46 3.38 -2.64
C ALA A 10 4.24 3.14 -1.74
N VAL A 11 3.03 3.34 -2.25
CA VAL A 11 1.80 3.30 -1.47
C VAL A 11 0.78 2.41 -2.15
N ASP A 12 0.20 1.46 -1.41
CA ASP A 12 -0.95 0.68 -1.84
C ASP A 12 -2.23 1.25 -1.21
N LEU A 13 -3.08 1.86 -2.03
CA LEU A 13 -4.35 2.47 -1.61
C LEU A 13 -5.44 1.41 -1.58
N GLY A 14 -6.02 1.17 -0.40
CA GLY A 14 -7.07 0.17 -0.23
C GLY A 14 -6.53 -1.26 -0.21
N CYS A 15 -5.47 -1.51 0.55
CA CYS A 15 -4.75 -2.79 0.64
C CYS A 15 -5.62 -3.97 1.09
N SER A 16 -6.76 -3.70 1.75
CA SER A 16 -7.62 -4.71 2.33
C SER A 16 -6.78 -5.72 3.15
N SER A 17 -7.11 -7.01 3.10
CA SER A 17 -6.39 -8.12 3.73
C SER A 17 -5.91 -9.17 2.70
N GLY A 18 -5.82 -8.79 1.42
CA GLY A 18 -5.68 -9.72 0.29
C GLY A 18 -4.27 -9.91 -0.26
N LYS A 19 -4.10 -10.95 -1.08
CA LYS A 19 -2.84 -11.28 -1.77
C LYS A 19 -2.39 -10.20 -2.77
N ASN A 20 -3.30 -9.33 -3.24
CA ASN A 20 -2.99 -8.26 -4.19
C ASN A 20 -1.92 -7.31 -3.66
N THR A 21 -1.97 -7.00 -2.36
CA THR A 21 -0.99 -6.17 -1.67
C THR A 21 0.41 -6.80 -1.70
N LEU A 22 0.49 -8.10 -1.42
CA LEU A 22 1.75 -8.85 -1.47
C LEU A 22 2.30 -8.92 -2.91
N PHE A 23 1.41 -9.09 -3.89
CA PHE A 23 1.78 -9.10 -5.30
C PHE A 23 2.36 -7.74 -5.73
N PHE A 24 1.73 -6.63 -5.34
CA PHE A 24 2.23 -5.29 -5.59
C PHE A 24 3.63 -5.09 -4.99
N VAL A 25 3.79 -5.37 -3.69
CA VAL A 25 5.09 -5.25 -2.98
C VAL A 25 6.16 -6.09 -3.68
N SER A 26 5.86 -7.36 -4.00
CA SER A 26 6.78 -8.25 -4.71
C SER A 26 7.20 -7.71 -6.07
N LYS A 27 6.26 -7.12 -6.82
CA LYS A 27 6.54 -6.60 -8.15
C LYS A 27 7.47 -5.39 -8.09
N VAL A 28 7.23 -4.47 -7.16
CA VAL A 28 8.10 -3.29 -6.96
C VAL A 28 9.51 -3.71 -6.56
N ILE A 29 9.64 -4.60 -5.56
CA ILE A 29 10.93 -5.14 -5.13
C ILE A 29 11.67 -5.80 -6.29
N LYS A 30 10.97 -6.62 -7.10
CA LYS A 30 11.59 -7.32 -8.22
C LYS A 30 12.10 -6.38 -9.31
N VAL A 31 11.34 -5.33 -9.65
CA VAL A 31 11.75 -4.36 -10.68
C VAL A 31 13.00 -3.62 -10.24
N LEU A 32 13.05 -3.16 -8.99
CA LEU A 32 14.16 -2.36 -8.49
C LEU A 32 15.38 -3.20 -8.08
N GLY A 33 15.17 -4.46 -7.71
CA GLY A 33 16.26 -5.41 -7.45
C GLY A 33 16.96 -5.93 -8.71
N HIS A 34 16.37 -5.77 -9.90
CA HIS A 34 16.97 -6.19 -11.17
C HIS A 34 17.75 -5.06 -11.86
N ASP A 35 17.50 -3.81 -11.50
CA ASP A 35 18.09 -2.62 -12.14
C ASP A 35 19.47 -2.27 -11.57
N SER A 36 20.20 -3.28 -11.09
CA SER A 36 21.41 -3.08 -10.31
C SER A 36 22.64 -2.90 -11.20
N ASP A 37 22.73 -1.75 -11.88
CA ASP A 37 23.95 -1.30 -12.54
C ASP A 37 25.07 -1.06 -11.50
N GLU A 38 26.36 -1.12 -11.87
CA GLU A 38 27.46 -1.17 -10.89
C GLU A 38 27.43 -0.02 -9.86
N LYS A 39 26.97 1.16 -10.29
CA LYS A 39 26.79 2.38 -9.48
C LYS A 39 25.71 2.26 -8.40
N SER A 40 24.67 1.47 -8.64
CA SER A 40 23.57 1.24 -7.70
C SER A 40 23.96 0.27 -6.57
N ARG A 41 24.99 -0.57 -6.78
CA ARG A 41 25.51 -1.48 -5.75
C ARG A 41 26.24 -0.72 -4.63
N CYS A 42 26.83 0.44 -4.95
CA CYS A 42 27.46 1.32 -3.96
C CYS A 42 26.45 2.16 -3.14
N ASN A 43 25.24 2.36 -3.64
CA ASN A 43 24.21 3.16 -2.96
C ASN A 43 22.80 2.61 -3.27
N PRO A 44 22.39 1.49 -2.65
CA PRO A 44 21.11 0.87 -2.95
C PRO A 44 19.93 1.77 -2.56
N VAL A 45 18.90 1.79 -3.39
CA VAL A 45 17.63 2.47 -3.10
C VAL A 45 16.94 1.75 -1.94
N GLU A 46 16.57 2.48 -0.90
CA GLU A 46 15.73 1.95 0.17
C GLU A 46 14.26 2.04 -0.24
N LEU A 47 13.50 0.98 0.04
CA LEU A 47 12.07 0.94 -0.28
C LEU A 47 11.23 1.17 0.96
N GLN A 48 10.31 2.13 0.91
CA GLN A 48 9.32 2.34 1.96
C GLN A 48 7.93 2.10 1.38
N PHE A 49 7.25 1.07 1.88
CA PHE A 49 5.87 0.78 1.54
C PHE A 49 4.92 1.31 2.60
N PHE A 50 3.83 1.94 2.16
CA PHE A 50 2.67 2.24 2.99
C PHE A 50 1.45 1.48 2.50
N LEU A 51 0.83 0.72 3.38
CA LEU A 51 -0.38 -0.04 3.10
C LEU A 51 -1.56 0.70 3.68
N ASN A 52 -2.31 1.40 2.83
CA ASN A 52 -3.46 2.16 3.26
C ASN A 52 -4.73 1.30 3.28
N GLY A 53 -5.50 1.43 4.34
CA GLY A 53 -6.83 0.85 4.48
C GLY A 53 -7.67 1.66 5.45
N LEU A 54 -8.99 1.45 5.45
CA LEU A 54 -9.85 2.08 6.46
C LEU A 54 -9.46 1.62 7.87
N PRO A 55 -9.74 2.40 8.94
CA PRO A 55 -9.43 1.99 10.32
C PRO A 55 -10.02 0.62 10.73
N GLY A 56 -11.14 0.22 10.13
CA GLY A 56 -11.74 -1.11 10.34
C GLY A 56 -11.07 -2.26 9.56
N ASN A 57 -10.03 -1.99 8.78
CA ASN A 57 -9.29 -3.03 8.06
C ASN A 57 -8.50 -3.91 9.04
N ASN A 58 -8.37 -5.21 8.73
CA ASN A 58 -7.62 -6.14 9.55
C ASN A 58 -6.11 -6.07 9.27
N PHE A 59 -5.47 -4.98 9.69
CA PHE A 59 -4.02 -4.79 9.54
C PHE A 59 -3.20 -5.90 10.22
N ASN A 60 -3.69 -6.47 11.32
CA ASN A 60 -3.04 -7.59 11.99
C ASN A 60 -2.89 -8.81 11.06
N HIS A 61 -3.90 -9.11 10.24
CA HIS A 61 -3.81 -10.17 9.24
C HIS A 61 -2.82 -9.82 8.12
N VAL A 62 -2.82 -8.57 7.67
CA VAL A 62 -1.87 -8.07 6.66
C VAL A 62 -0.43 -8.22 7.15
N PHE A 63 -0.11 -7.76 8.36
CA PHE A 63 1.24 -7.84 8.91
C PHE A 63 1.72 -9.29 9.10
N ARG A 64 0.86 -10.19 9.59
CA ARG A 64 1.20 -11.63 9.63
C ARG A 64 1.48 -12.23 8.26
N SER A 65 0.73 -11.81 7.24
CA SER A 65 0.94 -12.28 5.86
C SER A 65 2.23 -11.73 5.27
N LEU A 66 2.60 -10.49 5.64
CA LEU A 66 3.85 -9.85 5.23
C LEU A 66 5.07 -10.50 5.86
N GLU A 67 5.03 -10.90 7.14
CA GLU A 67 6.16 -11.59 7.75
C GLU A 67 6.48 -12.91 7.03
N ARG A 68 5.45 -13.71 6.73
CA ARG A 68 5.62 -14.93 5.89
C ARG A 68 6.14 -14.62 4.50
N PHE A 69 5.69 -13.51 3.91
CA PHE A 69 6.18 -13.04 2.62
C PHE A 69 7.67 -12.69 2.69
N LYS A 70 8.09 -11.92 3.71
CA LYS A 70 9.49 -11.54 3.96
C LYS A 70 10.39 -12.78 4.10
N GLU A 71 9.98 -13.75 4.91
CA GLU A 71 10.68 -15.03 5.02
C GLU A 71 10.81 -15.74 3.66
N SER A 72 9.71 -15.78 2.89
CA SER A 72 9.69 -16.47 1.60
C SER A 72 10.58 -15.81 0.53
N ILE A 73 10.68 -14.48 0.51
CA ILE A 73 11.53 -13.79 -0.46
C ILE A 73 13.00 -13.89 -0.06
N THR A 74 13.31 -13.81 1.23
CA THR A 74 14.68 -13.97 1.74
C THR A 74 15.20 -15.38 1.45
N ALA A 75 14.37 -16.41 1.66
CA ALA A 75 14.74 -17.80 1.36
C ALA A 75 14.93 -18.08 -0.15
N ARG A 76 14.25 -17.34 -1.03
CA ARG A 76 14.33 -17.52 -2.50
C ARG A 76 15.48 -16.75 -3.14
N HIS A 77 16.00 -15.73 -2.47
CA HIS A 77 17.15 -14.98 -2.97
C HIS A 77 18.43 -15.80 -2.81
N LYS A 78 18.97 -16.27 -3.94
CA LYS A 78 20.30 -16.87 -4.03
C LYS A 78 21.36 -15.78 -3.90
N GLU A 79 22.55 -16.14 -3.40
CA GLU A 79 23.71 -15.28 -3.04
C GLU A 79 24.09 -14.17 -4.04
N ASN A 80 23.63 -14.21 -5.30
CA ASN A 80 24.09 -13.34 -6.37
C ASN A 80 23.16 -12.15 -6.71
N THR A 81 22.02 -11.96 -6.02
CA THR A 81 21.18 -10.75 -6.21
C THR A 81 20.75 -10.18 -4.86
N PRO A 82 21.37 -9.09 -4.38
CA PRO A 82 21.00 -8.48 -3.11
C PRO A 82 19.58 -7.90 -3.20
N LEU A 83 18.74 -8.25 -2.22
CA LEU A 83 17.45 -7.60 -2.01
C LEU A 83 17.69 -6.15 -1.55
N PRO A 84 17.05 -5.14 -2.17
CA PRO A 84 17.11 -3.79 -1.63
C PRO A 84 16.49 -3.78 -0.21
N PRO A 85 17.04 -3.01 0.74
CA PRO A 85 16.39 -2.81 2.04
C PRO A 85 14.97 -2.31 1.83
N PHE A 86 14.01 -2.88 2.56
CA PHE A 86 12.62 -2.45 2.45
C PHE A 86 11.89 -2.46 3.79
N TYR A 87 11.00 -1.50 3.94
CA TYR A 87 10.22 -1.23 5.14
C TYR A 87 8.75 -1.16 4.78
N ILE A 88 7.87 -1.63 5.67
CA ILE A 88 6.43 -1.68 5.42
C ILE A 88 5.70 -1.13 6.63
N ALA A 89 4.85 -0.13 6.41
CA ALA A 89 4.02 0.48 7.43
C ALA A 89 2.54 0.41 7.05
N GLY A 90 1.66 0.24 8.04
CA GLY A 90 0.22 0.40 7.87
C GLY A 90 -0.18 1.87 7.97
N LEU A 91 -1.11 2.30 7.13
CA LEU A 91 -1.64 3.66 7.11
C LEU A 91 -3.17 3.66 7.22
N PRO A 92 -3.73 3.61 8.45
CA PRO A 92 -5.16 3.63 8.65
C PRO A 92 -5.75 5.00 8.27
N GLY A 93 -6.73 5.01 7.38
CA GLY A 93 -7.38 6.24 6.93
C GLY A 93 -8.09 6.09 5.60
N SER A 94 -9.00 7.01 5.30
CA SER A 94 -9.64 7.06 3.98
C SER A 94 -8.71 7.71 2.96
N TYR A 95 -8.47 7.03 1.84
CA TYR A 95 -7.77 7.62 0.68
C TYR A 95 -8.57 8.74 -0.01
N TYR A 96 -9.82 8.99 0.38
CA TYR A 96 -10.57 10.19 -0.01
C TYR A 96 -10.17 11.45 0.78
N THR A 97 -9.20 11.32 1.68
CA THR A 97 -8.61 12.42 2.43
C THR A 97 -7.10 12.48 2.19
N ARG A 98 -6.44 13.56 2.63
CA ARG A 98 -4.98 13.68 2.53
C ARG A 98 -4.32 12.63 3.44
N LEU A 99 -3.55 11.73 2.82
CA LEU A 99 -2.78 10.70 3.52
C LEU A 99 -1.31 11.06 3.74
N PHE A 100 -0.74 11.91 2.88
CA PHE A 100 0.69 12.23 2.88
C PHE A 100 0.95 13.74 2.73
N PRO A 101 2.12 14.21 3.20
CA PRO A 101 2.67 15.51 2.83
C PRO A 101 2.82 15.68 1.31
N ARG A 102 3.06 16.91 0.87
CA ARG A 102 3.33 17.17 -0.55
C ARG A 102 4.68 16.55 -0.93
N GLN A 103 4.76 15.97 -2.13
CA GLN A 103 6.01 15.47 -2.72
C GLN A 103 6.76 14.40 -1.90
N SER A 104 6.05 13.64 -1.05
CA SER A 104 6.66 12.59 -0.22
C SER A 104 6.43 11.16 -0.73
N CYS A 105 5.74 10.98 -1.85
CA CYS A 105 5.42 9.66 -2.41
C CYS A 105 5.80 9.61 -3.89
N HIS A 106 6.43 8.52 -4.30
CA HIS A 106 6.91 8.32 -5.66
C HIS A 106 5.96 7.48 -6.49
N LEU A 107 5.28 6.51 -5.86
CA LEU A 107 4.35 5.60 -6.52
C LEU A 107 3.08 5.41 -5.68
N PHE A 108 1.93 5.60 -6.32
CA PHE A 108 0.64 5.16 -5.79
C PHE A 108 0.10 4.01 -6.64
N HIS A 109 -0.33 2.95 -5.98
CA HIS A 109 -1.03 1.81 -6.55
C HIS A 109 -2.42 1.73 -5.94
N SER A 110 -3.39 1.31 -6.74
CA SER A 110 -4.76 1.07 -6.31
C SER A 110 -5.36 -0.01 -7.19
N SER A 111 -5.96 -1.03 -6.58
CA SER A 111 -6.58 -2.14 -7.30
C SER A 111 -7.93 -2.46 -6.68
N PHE A 112 -8.99 -2.40 -7.50
CA PHE A 112 -10.38 -2.69 -7.11
C PHE A 112 -10.88 -1.94 -5.85
N CYS A 113 -10.40 -0.73 -5.59
CA CYS A 113 -10.88 0.03 -4.43
C CYS A 113 -11.54 1.37 -4.77
N LEU A 114 -11.15 2.05 -5.86
CA LEU A 114 -11.70 3.38 -6.21
C LEU A 114 -13.20 3.38 -6.56
N HIS A 115 -13.79 2.23 -6.86
CA HIS A 115 -15.24 2.14 -7.07
C HIS A 115 -16.04 2.27 -5.76
N TRP A 116 -15.42 2.05 -4.60
CA TRP A 116 -16.08 2.21 -3.31
C TRP A 116 -16.25 3.67 -2.97
N ARG A 117 -17.50 4.13 -2.92
CA ARG A 117 -17.82 5.53 -2.62
C ARG A 117 -17.58 5.86 -1.14
N SER A 118 -17.10 7.07 -0.87
CA SER A 118 -16.95 7.58 0.51
C SER A 118 -18.29 7.72 1.24
N ARG A 119 -19.37 8.00 0.49
CA ARG A 119 -20.74 8.18 1.00
C ARG A 119 -21.76 7.73 -0.03
N VAL A 120 -22.92 7.30 0.45
CA VAL A 120 -24.13 7.09 -0.36
C VAL A 120 -24.49 8.41 -1.08
N PRO A 121 -24.93 8.40 -2.36
CA PRO A 121 -25.42 9.59 -3.02
C PRO A 121 -26.61 10.21 -2.28
N LYS A 122 -26.71 11.55 -2.30
CA LYS A 122 -27.78 12.28 -1.57
C LYS A 122 -29.19 11.83 -1.98
N LEU A 123 -29.41 11.61 -3.27
CA LEU A 123 -30.69 11.16 -3.83
C LEU A 123 -31.21 9.85 -3.19
N CYS A 124 -30.32 8.93 -2.85
CA CYS A 124 -30.69 7.68 -2.18
C CYS A 124 -30.92 7.85 -0.68
N ARG A 125 -30.28 8.84 -0.04
CA ARG A 125 -30.55 9.18 1.38
C ARG A 125 -31.95 9.75 1.54
N GLU A 126 -32.38 10.63 0.63
CA GLU A 126 -33.72 11.23 0.66
C GLU A 126 -34.82 10.17 0.54
N HIS A 127 -34.63 9.16 -0.32
CA HIS A 127 -35.56 8.02 -0.44
C HIS A 127 -35.56 7.10 0.80
N LEU A 128 -34.41 6.87 1.45
CA LEU A 128 -34.36 6.10 2.70
C LEU A 128 -35.10 6.81 3.85
N HIS A 129 -34.95 8.13 3.97
CA HIS A 129 -35.72 8.91 4.93
C HIS A 129 -37.23 8.90 4.60
N SER A 130 -37.60 9.02 3.33
CA SER A 130 -39.00 8.94 2.88
C SER A 130 -39.65 7.60 3.18
N CYS A 131 -38.93 6.48 2.99
CA CYS A 131 -39.46 5.14 3.28
C CYS A 131 -39.57 4.84 4.79
N MET A 132 -38.71 5.43 5.61
CA MET A 132 -38.77 5.28 7.08
C MET A 132 -39.85 6.19 7.71
N SER A 133 -40.18 7.33 7.10
CA SER A 133 -41.32 8.15 7.55
C SER A 133 -42.68 7.57 7.17
N SER A 134 -42.77 6.80 6.07
CA SER A 134 -44.02 6.18 5.62
C SER A 134 -44.36 4.85 6.32
N THR A 135 -43.57 4.42 7.31
CA THR A 135 -43.87 3.24 8.15
C THR A 135 -44.39 3.60 9.55
N TRP A 136 -44.59 4.88 9.83
CA TRP A 136 -45.27 5.40 11.03
C TRP A 136 -46.25 6.52 10.66
N SER A 137 -47.31 6.18 9.92
CA SER A 137 -48.51 7.01 9.74
C SER A 137 -49.73 6.11 9.72
#